data_AF-G2SYN2-F1
#
_entry.id   AF-G2SYN2-F1
#
_cell.length_a   1.000
_cell.length_b   1.000
_cell.length_c   1.000
_cell.angle_alpha   90.00
_cell.angle_beta   90.00
_cell.angle_gamma   90.00
#
_symmetry.space_group_name_H-M   'P 1'
#
loop_
_entity.id
_entity.type
_entity.pdbx_description
1 polymer ?
#
loop_
_entity_poly.entity_id
_entity_poly.type
_entity_poly.pdbx_seq_one_letter_code
_entity_poly.pdbx_strand_id
1 'polypeptide(L)'
;MNHDIEKALDNLEKRAQDIQHYMNIMSKVKTVNVADDQDFQREFDFFYKVRRNAEWRKVFFEIFERKKKKNCSYKEIITELYEGTGQVEASFASKMLASIDENMPIWDSKVLDRIGIKSSNK
;
A
#
# COMPACT_ATOMS: atom_id res chain seq x y z
N MET A 1 -18.26 13.62 -32.15
CA MET A 1 -17.28 12.64 -31.62
C MET A 1 -17.89 12.07 -30.35
N ASN A 2 -17.92 10.75 -30.21
CA ASN A 2 -18.85 10.07 -29.30
C ASN A 2 -18.34 10.17 -27.85
N HIS A 3 -19.08 10.85 -26.97
CA HIS A 3 -18.70 11.15 -25.58
C HIS A 3 -18.25 9.90 -24.78
N ASP A 4 -18.82 8.74 -25.12
CA ASP A 4 -18.46 7.46 -24.51
C ASP A 4 -17.04 6.99 -24.88
N ILE A 5 -16.56 7.31 -26.08
CA ILE A 5 -15.20 6.95 -26.54
C ILE A 5 -14.17 7.80 -25.80
N GLU A 6 -14.40 9.11 -25.66
CA GLU A 6 -13.52 10.01 -24.90
C GLU A 6 -13.41 9.57 -23.43
N LYS A 7 -14.55 9.27 -22.79
CA LYS A 7 -14.58 8.76 -21.42
C LYS A 7 -13.87 7.41 -21.27
N ALA A 8 -13.96 6.53 -22.27
CA ALA A 8 -13.23 5.26 -22.26
C ALA A 8 -11.71 5.47 -22.36
N LEU A 9 -11.26 6.39 -23.23
CA LEU A 9 -9.85 6.74 -23.38
C LEU A 9 -9.27 7.34 -22.10
N ASP A 10 -9.96 8.30 -21.47
CA ASP A 10 -9.56 8.88 -20.19
C ASP A 10 -9.39 7.82 -19.08
N ASN A 11 -10.28 6.83 -19.05
CA ASN A 11 -10.21 5.74 -18.07
C ASN A 11 -9.03 4.80 -18.35
N LEU A 12 -8.72 4.54 -19.62
CA LEU A 12 -7.56 3.74 -20.00
C LEU A 12 -6.26 4.45 -19.63
N GLU A 13 -6.17 5.76 -19.88
CA GLU A 13 -5.00 6.57 -19.52
C GLU A 13 -4.77 6.58 -18.01
N LYS A 14 -5.81 6.79 -17.21
CA LYS A 14 -5.73 6.70 -15.74
C LYS A 14 -5.25 5.34 -15.25
N ARG A 15 -5.73 4.25 -15.87
CA ARG A 15 -5.28 2.90 -15.53
C ARG A 15 -3.82 2.66 -15.90
N ALA A 16 -3.37 3.19 -17.03
CA ALA A 16 -1.96 3.11 -17.42
C ALA A 16 -1.07 3.85 -16.41
N GLN A 17 -1.50 5.03 -15.95
CA GLN A 17 -0.82 5.78 -14.89
C GLN A 17 -0.80 4.99 -13.57
N ASP A 18 -1.92 4.40 -13.15
CA ASP A 18 -1.98 3.56 -11.94
C ASP A 18 -0.99 2.38 -12.01
N ILE A 19 -0.90 1.71 -13.16
CA ILE A 19 0.07 0.62 -13.38
C ILE A 19 1.50 1.14 -13.26
N GLN A 20 1.80 2.31 -13.81
CA GLN A 20 3.13 2.90 -13.73
C GLN A 20 3.51 3.24 -12.28
N HIS A 21 2.60 3.83 -11.51
CA HIS A 21 2.80 4.10 -10.09
C HIS A 21 3.07 2.81 -9.30
N TYR A 22 2.29 1.76 -9.56
CA TYR A 22 2.50 0.45 -8.94
C TYR A 22 3.90 -0.11 -9.26
N MET A 23 4.28 -0.12 -10.54
CA MET A 23 5.61 -0.60 -10.96
C MET A 23 6.75 0.20 -10.32
N ASN A 24 6.58 1.52 -10.18
CA ASN A 24 7.55 2.38 -9.51
C ASN A 24 7.71 2.00 -8.03
N ILE A 25 6.61 1.77 -7.31
CA ILE A 25 6.64 1.33 -5.90
C ILE A 25 7.37 -0.01 -5.80
N MET A 26 7.00 -1.00 -6.61
CA MET A 26 7.59 -2.35 -6.60
C MET A 26 9.10 -2.34 -6.91
N SER A 27 9.53 -1.44 -7.80
CA SER A 27 10.95 -1.27 -8.14
C SER A 27 11.71 -0.57 -7.01
N LYS A 28 11.21 0.60 -6.56
CA LYS A 28 11.90 1.44 -5.57
C LYS A 28 12.03 0.76 -4.21
N VAL A 29 11.02 0.02 -3.76
CA VAL A 29 11.05 -0.63 -2.44
C VAL A 29 12.33 -1.49 -2.25
N LYS A 30 12.83 -2.09 -3.34
CA LYS A 30 14.01 -2.95 -3.37
C LYS A 30 15.32 -2.16 -3.42
N THR A 31 15.30 -0.90 -3.84
CA THR A 31 16.51 -0.12 -4.20
C THR A 31 16.76 1.10 -3.33
N VAL A 32 15.74 1.69 -2.69
CA VAL A 32 15.87 2.90 -1.86
C VAL A 32 15.53 2.63 -0.41
N ASN A 33 16.02 3.43 0.54
CA ASN A 33 15.52 3.39 1.92
C ASN A 33 14.12 4.03 1.96
N VAL A 34 13.07 3.24 2.21
CA VAL A 34 11.68 3.72 2.15
C VAL A 34 11.29 4.61 3.34
N ALA A 35 12.06 4.55 4.43
CA ALA A 35 11.88 5.42 5.59
C ALA A 35 12.39 6.85 5.36
N ASP A 36 13.35 7.03 4.45
CA ASP A 36 14.00 8.32 4.19
C ASP A 36 13.63 8.92 2.81
N ASP A 37 13.23 8.09 1.85
CA ASP A 37 12.90 8.52 0.49
C ASP A 37 11.51 9.16 0.41
N GLN A 38 11.47 10.50 0.42
CA GLN A 38 10.23 11.26 0.36
C GLN A 38 9.44 11.05 -0.93
N ASP A 39 10.10 10.78 -2.06
CA ASP A 39 9.43 10.57 -3.34
C ASP A 39 8.71 9.22 -3.33
N PHE A 40 9.33 8.18 -2.76
CA PHE A 40 8.69 6.89 -2.52
C PHE A 40 7.49 7.05 -1.58
N GLN A 41 7.65 7.77 -0.47
CA GLN A 41 6.55 7.97 0.49
C GLN A 41 5.36 8.68 -0.15
N ARG A 42 5.59 9.74 -0.94
CA ARG A 42 4.54 10.45 -1.67
C ARG A 42 3.84 9.57 -2.69
N GLU A 43 4.60 8.80 -3.46
CA GLU A 43 4.07 7.86 -4.46
C GLU A 43 3.20 6.78 -3.79
N PHE A 44 3.70 6.18 -2.71
CA PHE A 44 3.00 5.15 -1.95
C PHE A 44 1.72 5.70 -1.32
N ASP A 45 1.79 6.86 -0.68
CA ASP A 45 0.65 7.52 -0.06
C ASP A 45 -0.42 7.88 -1.07
N PHE A 46 -0.02 8.37 -2.25
CA PHE A 46 -0.92 8.70 -3.35
C PHE A 46 -1.61 7.45 -3.89
N PHE A 47 -0.84 6.43 -4.28
CA PHE A 47 -1.33 5.22 -4.90
C PHE A 47 -2.27 4.42 -3.97
N TYR A 48 -1.85 4.20 -2.72
CA TYR A 48 -2.64 3.46 -1.73
C TYR A 48 -3.59 4.32 -0.91
N LYS A 49 -3.69 5.62 -1.21
CA LYS A 49 -4.58 6.60 -0.56
C LYS A 49 -4.42 6.63 0.97
N VAL A 50 -3.19 6.76 1.44
CA VAL A 50 -2.85 6.80 2.87
C VAL A 50 -3.26 8.15 3.48
N ARG A 51 -4.40 8.16 4.19
CA ARG A 51 -4.98 9.34 4.86
C ARG A 51 -4.67 9.37 6.37
N ARG A 52 -3.40 9.17 6.72
CA ARG A 52 -2.92 9.14 8.11
C ARG A 52 -2.06 10.36 8.42
N ASN A 53 -1.85 10.66 9.71
CA ASN A 53 -1.02 11.80 10.12
C ASN A 53 0.48 11.49 9.96
N ALA A 54 1.32 12.50 10.16
CA ALA A 54 2.78 12.37 9.97
C ALA A 54 3.42 11.37 10.93
N GLU A 55 2.96 11.31 12.18
CA GLU A 55 3.48 10.39 13.20
C GLU A 55 3.22 8.93 12.83
N TRP A 56 2.00 8.62 12.39
CA TRP A 56 1.64 7.30 11.88
C TRP A 56 2.49 6.92 10.67
N ARG A 57 2.66 7.84 9.70
CA ARG A 57 3.45 7.58 8.49
C ARG A 57 4.90 7.27 8.83
N LYS A 58 5.48 8.01 9.76
CA LYS A 58 6.85 7.77 10.24
C LYS A 58 7.00 6.35 10.76
N VAL A 59 6.14 5.93 11.69
CA VAL A 59 6.15 4.56 12.24
C VAL A 59 5.96 3.52 11.13
N PHE A 60 5.02 3.74 10.22
CA PHE A 60 4.74 2.82 9.12
C PHE A 60 5.97 2.61 8.21
N PHE A 61 6.59 3.68 7.73
CA PHE A 61 7.73 3.58 6.81
C PHE A 61 9.01 3.07 7.50
N GLU A 62 9.19 3.36 8.79
CA GLU A 62 10.28 2.76 9.59
C GLU A 62 10.11 1.24 9.72
N ILE A 63 8.88 0.75 10.00
CA ILE A 63 8.57 -0.68 10.01
C ILE A 63 8.79 -1.27 8.61
N PHE A 64 8.32 -0.60 7.57
CA PHE A 64 8.46 -1.05 6.19
C PHE A 64 9.93 -1.27 5.81
N GLU A 65 10.81 -0.31 6.08
CA GLU A 65 12.24 -0.43 5.79
C GLU A 65 12.92 -1.57 6.56
N ARG A 66 12.51 -1.81 7.82
CA ARG A 66 13.02 -2.96 8.58
C ARG A 66 12.54 -4.28 7.99
N LYS A 67 11.26 -4.36 7.63
CA LYS A 67 10.61 -5.58 7.17
C LYS A 67 11.04 -5.99 5.78
N LYS A 68 11.33 -5.07 4.85
CA LYS A 68 11.81 -5.46 3.52
C LYS A 68 13.18 -6.17 3.52
N LYS A 69 13.99 -5.97 4.56
CA LYS A 69 15.34 -6.58 4.71
C LYS A 69 15.31 -7.99 5.27
N LYS A 70 14.14 -8.46 5.75
CA LYS A 70 13.97 -9.73 6.43
C LYS A 70 12.73 -10.44 5.87
N ASN A 71 12.81 -11.74 5.63
CA ASN A 71 11.60 -12.51 5.34
C ASN A 71 10.64 -12.36 6.53
N CYS A 72 9.49 -11.74 6.28
CA CYS A 72 8.50 -11.44 7.29
C CYS A 72 7.12 -11.92 6.85
N SER A 73 6.37 -12.41 7.81
CA SER A 73 4.99 -12.85 7.62
C SER A 73 4.01 -11.70 7.82
N TYR A 74 2.82 -11.85 7.24
CA TYR A 74 1.71 -10.92 7.48
C TYR A 74 1.43 -10.72 8.99
N LYS A 75 1.49 -11.81 9.77
CA LYS A 75 1.28 -11.80 11.22
C LYS A 75 2.29 -10.91 11.93
N GLU A 76 3.56 -10.98 11.56
CA GLU A 76 4.59 -10.12 12.16
C GLU A 76 4.38 -8.66 11.80
N ILE A 77 4.02 -8.36 10.54
CA ILE A 77 3.79 -6.98 10.09
C ILE A 77 2.59 -6.36 10.81
N ILE A 78 1.44 -7.05 10.85
CA ILE A 78 0.23 -6.51 11.48
C ILE A 78 0.39 -6.34 13.00
N THR A 79 1.17 -7.22 13.65
CA THR A 79 1.46 -7.11 15.08
C THR A 79 2.32 -5.89 15.37
N GLU A 80 3.40 -5.68 14.62
CA GLU A 80 4.29 -4.52 14.84
C GLU A 80 3.61 -3.19 14.47
N LEU A 81 2.74 -3.18 13.45
CA LEU A 81 1.91 -2.01 13.16
C LEU A 81 0.93 -1.72 14.29
N TYR A 82 0.31 -2.74 14.89
CA TYR A 82 -0.57 -2.56 16.04
C TYR A 82 0.19 -2.02 17.26
N GLU A 83 1.36 -2.57 17.56
CA GLU A 83 2.22 -2.10 18.67
C GLU A 83 2.71 -0.67 18.46
N GLY A 84 3.05 -0.29 17.23
CA GLY A 84 3.57 1.04 16.90
C GLY A 84 2.49 2.13 16.71
N THR A 85 1.27 1.75 16.32
CA THR A 85 0.21 2.73 15.95
C THR A 85 -1.04 2.64 16.84
N GLY A 86 -1.19 1.58 17.63
CA GLY A 86 -2.38 1.29 18.42
C GLY A 86 -3.61 0.86 17.60
N GLN A 87 -3.47 0.67 16.28
CA GLN A 87 -4.57 0.34 15.37
C GLN A 87 -4.29 -0.93 14.57
N VAL A 88 -5.35 -1.70 14.28
CA VAL A 88 -5.26 -2.89 13.44
C VAL A 88 -5.32 -2.49 11.97
N GLU A 89 -4.15 -2.26 11.37
CA GLU A 89 -4.01 -1.76 10.00
C GLU A 89 -3.91 -2.89 8.96
N ALA A 90 -4.90 -3.78 8.94
CA ALA A 90 -4.89 -5.02 8.15
C ALA A 90 -4.61 -4.82 6.65
N SER A 91 -5.20 -3.78 6.05
CA SER A 91 -5.00 -3.48 4.63
C SER A 91 -3.61 -2.94 4.35
N PHE A 92 -3.09 -2.04 5.19
CA PHE A 92 -1.73 -1.51 5.01
C PHE A 92 -0.65 -2.56 5.27
N ALA A 93 -0.87 -3.46 6.23
CA ALA A 93 0.00 -4.62 6.44
C ALA A 93 0.12 -5.47 5.17
N SER A 94 -0.99 -5.75 4.49
CA SER A 94 -0.97 -6.52 3.25
C SER A 94 -0.31 -5.80 2.08
N LYS A 95 -0.53 -4.49 1.94
CA LYS A 95 0.09 -3.67 0.89
C LYS A 95 1.60 -3.59 1.08
N MET A 96 2.05 -3.43 2.33
CA MET A 96 3.47 -3.49 2.66
C MET A 96 4.06 -4.83 2.24
N LEU A 97 3.42 -5.95 2.63
CA LEU A 97 3.91 -7.28 2.31
C LEU A 97 3.92 -7.56 0.80
N ALA A 98 2.84 -7.23 0.09
CA ALA A 98 2.74 -7.38 -1.36
C ALA A 98 3.74 -6.48 -2.11
N SER A 99 4.10 -5.32 -1.54
CA SER A 99 5.16 -4.50 -2.10
C SER A 99 6.56 -5.12 -1.91
N ILE A 100 6.80 -5.80 -0.78
CA ILE A 100 8.06 -6.52 -0.53
C ILE A 100 8.17 -7.78 -1.39
N ASP A 101 7.09 -8.56 -1.46
CA ASP A 101 6.97 -9.82 -2.18
C ASP A 101 5.73 -9.80 -3.08
N GLU A 102 5.96 -9.72 -4.39
CA GLU A 102 4.92 -9.66 -5.42
C GLU A 102 4.03 -10.91 -5.50
N ASN A 103 4.44 -12.02 -4.87
CA ASN A 103 3.62 -13.23 -4.79
C ASN A 103 2.58 -13.17 -3.67
N MET A 104 2.65 -12.16 -2.79
CA MET A 104 1.74 -12.03 -1.66
C MET A 104 0.49 -11.21 -2.04
N PRO A 105 -0.72 -11.66 -1.63
CA PRO A 105 -1.95 -10.98 -1.99
C PRO A 105 -2.13 -9.67 -1.20
N ILE A 106 -2.80 -8.70 -1.84
CA ILE A 106 -3.31 -7.49 -1.19
C ILE A 106 -4.69 -7.78 -0.61
N TRP A 107 -4.87 -7.52 0.70
CA TRP A 107 -6.11 -7.68 1.43
C TRP A 107 -6.75 -6.30 1.59
N ASP A 108 -7.44 -5.83 0.54
CA ASP A 108 -8.20 -4.57 0.60
C ASP A 108 -9.61 -4.79 1.19
N SER A 109 -10.35 -3.70 1.38
CA SER A 109 -11.71 -3.79 1.90
C SER A 109 -12.61 -4.67 1.04
N LYS A 110 -12.40 -4.73 -0.28
CA LYS A 110 -13.20 -5.59 -1.18
C LYS A 110 -12.89 -7.06 -0.96
N VAL A 111 -11.63 -7.43 -0.78
CA VAL A 111 -11.23 -8.80 -0.45
C VAL A 111 -11.78 -9.19 0.92
N LEU A 112 -11.63 -8.32 1.93
CA LEU A 112 -12.16 -8.54 3.28
C LEU A 112 -13.68 -8.70 3.28
N ASP A 113 -14.40 -7.82 2.57
CA ASP A 113 -15.86 -7.91 2.42
C ASP A 113 -16.29 -9.22 1.74
N ARG A 114 -15.57 -9.64 0.68
CA ARG A 114 -15.84 -10.89 -0.04
C ARG A 114 -15.64 -12.15 0.80
N ILE A 115 -14.77 -12.11 1.81
CA ILE A 115 -14.54 -13.23 2.73
C ILE A 115 -15.29 -13.09 4.06
N GLY A 116 -16.22 -12.15 4.16
CA GLY A 116 -17.09 -11.97 5.32
C GLY A 116 -16.42 -11.28 6.52
N ILE A 117 -15.24 -10.69 6.35
CA ILE A 117 -14.54 -9.93 7.39
C ILE A 117 -14.94 -8.46 7.24
N LYS A 118 -15.85 -8.00 8.10
CA LYS A 118 -16.22 -6.57 8.14
C LYS A 118 -15.04 -5.78 8.70
N SER A 119 -14.55 -4.81 7.93
CA SER A 119 -13.66 -3.79 8.47
C SER A 119 -14.43 -3.00 9.53
N SER A 120 -14.08 -3.16 10.81
CA SER A 120 -14.64 -2.34 11.89
C SER A 120 -14.13 -0.91 11.73
N ASN A 121 -14.81 -0.12 10.90
CA ASN A 121 -14.76 1.34 10.92
C ASN A 121 -16.14 1.85 10.50
N LYS A 122 -16.96 2.13 11.51
CA LYS A 122 -18.02 3.14 11.43
C LYS A 122 -17.40 4.48 11.77
#